data_AF-A0A842ULF7-F1
#
_entry.id   AF-A0A842ULF7-F1
#
_cell.length_a   1.000
_cell.length_b   1.000
_cell.length_c   1.000
_cell.angle_alpha   90.00
_cell.angle_beta   90.00
_cell.angle_gamma   90.00
#
_symmetry.space_group_name_H-M   'P 1'
#
loop_
_entity.id
_entity.type
_entity.pdbx_description
1 polymer ?
#
loop_
_entity_poly.entity_id
_entity_poly.type
_entity_poly.pdbx_seq_one_letter_code
_entity_poly.pdbx_strand_id
1 'polypeptide(L)'
;MKYILTTIALLLLMCGSAFGATYYVNPDAAGAEDGTSHADAWTTIAQVNANAFSTSDDVYFFVGKTWTGEQLVVDWSGTSGDPVIIGAYDNDGNLTDEPTGTMPIIDGDGNTVPTQDGYTGLVHIEDQEYVEVRDLNIKDSGGIGVRVQSSPNVTVHDCEIHGSYRFGISFLPSSGSQQGSDDGVVEYCEVYQNSYRAAVEVSGTDPPQIAVKRSDNFVIQYSTIRDGYFEGIDIDVGSTNAIVKYNAIYGNPRLQVYIVSCTGAKVFGNLIYGTNTNANSEDGRGQGVWMSHEAQWVNEMGSPLAMNAEVYNNLIANCLINVWFAGASDRQITGCKVYNNTLVEAYYEQYYRDVTVQSGSGSGHEFKNNIIKSDNAADEICHSYSGIVDMD
;
A
#
# COMPACT_ATOMS: atom_id res chain seq x y z
N MET A 1 -7.23 58.69 -0.36
CA MET A 1 -7.94 57.41 -0.07
C MET A 1 -8.31 56.60 -1.31
N LYS A 2 -8.84 57.19 -2.40
CA LYS A 2 -9.18 56.42 -3.63
C LYS A 2 -8.00 55.77 -4.36
N TYR A 3 -6.78 56.33 -4.26
CA TYR A 3 -5.58 55.78 -4.91
C TYR A 3 -4.85 54.68 -4.11
N ILE A 4 -5.20 54.48 -2.82
CA ILE A 4 -4.59 53.44 -1.98
C ILE A 4 -5.33 52.10 -2.15
N LEU A 5 -6.64 52.16 -2.43
CA LEU A 5 -7.47 50.97 -2.69
C LEU A 5 -7.19 50.32 -4.06
N THR A 6 -6.81 51.10 -5.07
CA THR A 6 -6.47 50.56 -6.41
C THR A 6 -5.11 49.85 -6.42
N THR A 7 -4.17 50.26 -5.57
CA THR A 7 -2.84 49.63 -5.46
C THR A 7 -2.87 48.30 -4.71
N ILE A 8 -3.79 48.13 -3.75
CA ILE A 8 -3.98 46.86 -3.03
C ILE A 8 -4.68 45.81 -3.91
N ALA A 9 -5.60 46.24 -4.78
CA ALA A 9 -6.26 45.34 -5.73
C ALA A 9 -5.31 44.83 -6.85
N LEU A 10 -4.25 45.58 -7.20
CA LEU A 10 -3.25 45.15 -8.18
C LEU A 10 -2.16 44.25 -7.58
N LEU A 11 -1.94 44.30 -6.25
CA LEU A 11 -1.01 43.39 -5.54
C LEU A 11 -1.60 42.00 -5.27
N LEU A 12 -2.93 41.87 -5.25
CA LEU A 12 -3.64 40.59 -5.02
C LEU A 12 -3.80 39.73 -6.29
N LEU A 13 -3.28 40.19 -7.44
CA LEU A 13 -3.41 39.55 -8.76
C LEU A 13 -2.10 38.95 -9.28
N MET A 14 -1.05 38.86 -8.45
CA MET A 14 0.22 38.19 -8.76
C MET A 14 0.56 37.05 -7.80
N CYS A 15 -0.45 36.32 -7.29
CA CYS A 15 -0.20 34.93 -6.90
C CYS A 15 -0.07 34.13 -8.21
N GLY A 16 1.06 34.29 -8.89
CA GLY A 16 1.46 33.31 -9.89
C GLY A 16 1.78 32.04 -9.12
N SER A 17 1.15 30.93 -9.47
CA SER A 17 1.64 29.60 -9.09
C SER A 17 3.07 29.52 -9.62
N ALA A 18 4.04 29.68 -8.73
CA ALA A 18 5.41 29.35 -9.06
C ALA A 18 5.48 27.82 -8.98
N PHE A 19 5.52 27.19 -10.14
CA PHE A 19 5.81 25.76 -10.22
C PHE A 19 7.24 25.51 -9.73
N GLY A 20 7.47 24.38 -9.08
CA GLY A 20 8.82 24.01 -8.67
C GLY A 20 9.77 23.79 -9.86
N ALA A 21 11.07 23.78 -9.55
CA ALA A 21 12.10 23.49 -10.54
C ALA A 21 12.13 22.00 -10.88
N THR A 22 12.46 21.67 -12.12
CA THR A 22 12.60 20.28 -12.58
C THR A 22 14.07 19.88 -12.60
N TYR A 23 14.38 18.73 -12.01
CA TYR A 23 15.70 18.13 -12.02
C TYR A 23 15.73 16.78 -12.74
N TYR A 24 16.87 16.47 -13.35
CA TYR A 24 17.08 15.28 -14.18
C TYR A 24 18.22 14.42 -13.60
N VAL A 25 18.02 13.10 -13.63
CA VAL A 25 19.02 12.10 -13.21
C VAL A 25 19.28 11.12 -14.34
N ASN A 26 20.54 10.98 -14.77
CA ASN A 26 21.00 10.05 -15.80
C ASN A 26 22.47 9.65 -15.53
N PRO A 27 22.79 8.38 -15.26
CA PRO A 27 24.16 7.94 -14.99
C PRO A 27 25.12 8.11 -16.17
N ASP A 28 24.59 8.31 -17.39
CA ASP A 28 25.38 8.52 -18.60
C ASP A 28 25.51 10.00 -19.00
N ALA A 29 25.00 10.94 -18.18
CA ALA A 29 25.15 12.36 -18.44
C ALA A 29 26.63 12.77 -18.46
N ALA A 30 26.98 13.72 -19.32
CA ALA A 30 28.36 14.17 -19.54
C ALA A 30 28.54 15.69 -19.44
N GLY A 31 27.47 16.42 -19.09
CA GLY A 31 27.45 17.87 -18.94
C GLY A 31 28.01 18.35 -17.60
N ALA A 32 27.45 19.44 -17.08
CA ALA A 32 27.89 20.08 -15.85
C ALA A 32 27.48 19.34 -14.56
N GLU A 33 26.60 18.33 -14.67
CA GLU A 33 26.03 17.56 -13.55
C GLU A 33 25.38 18.47 -12.48
N ASP A 34 24.64 19.49 -12.90
CA ASP A 34 23.89 20.39 -12.01
C ASP A 34 22.41 20.00 -11.85
N GLY A 35 21.96 18.98 -12.58
CA GLY A 35 20.61 18.44 -12.53
C GLY A 35 19.59 19.26 -13.30
N THR A 36 19.92 20.43 -13.86
CA THR A 36 18.93 21.41 -14.35
C THR A 36 18.51 21.21 -15.80
N SER A 37 19.12 20.24 -16.50
CA SER A 37 18.78 19.87 -17.87
C SER A 37 19.07 18.39 -18.13
N HIS A 38 18.50 17.83 -19.20
CA HIS A 38 18.84 16.47 -19.64
C HIS A 38 20.35 16.29 -19.89
N ALA A 39 21.02 17.30 -20.48
CA ALA A 39 22.45 17.24 -20.79
C ALA A 39 23.33 17.36 -19.54
N ASP A 40 22.86 18.11 -18.54
CA ASP A 40 23.55 18.41 -17.30
C ASP A 40 22.97 17.65 -16.10
N ALA A 41 22.25 16.55 -16.35
CA ALA A 41 21.62 15.73 -15.33
C ALA A 41 22.62 15.22 -14.27
N TRP A 42 22.15 15.01 -13.04
CA TRP A 42 22.94 14.31 -12.03
C TRP A 42 23.15 12.85 -12.44
N THR A 43 24.27 12.26 -12.05
CA THR A 43 24.61 10.88 -12.41
C THR A 43 24.23 9.88 -11.31
N THR A 44 24.04 10.36 -10.08
CA THR A 44 23.83 9.54 -8.87
C THR A 44 22.64 10.02 -8.05
N ILE A 45 22.04 9.11 -7.26
CA ILE A 45 21.03 9.48 -6.26
C ILE A 45 21.67 10.24 -5.10
N ALA A 46 22.95 10.01 -4.79
CA ALA A 46 23.69 10.78 -3.79
C ALA A 46 23.72 12.29 -4.11
N GLN A 47 23.76 12.68 -5.39
CA GLN A 47 23.64 14.09 -5.80
C GLN A 47 22.22 14.63 -5.58
N VAL A 48 21.19 13.82 -5.85
CA VAL A 48 19.80 14.16 -5.55
C VAL A 48 19.66 14.46 -4.05
N ASN A 49 20.08 13.52 -3.19
CA ASN A 49 19.98 13.65 -1.74
C ASN A 49 20.85 14.78 -1.15
N ALA A 50 21.86 15.26 -1.89
CA ALA A 50 22.71 16.37 -1.45
C ALA A 50 22.15 17.75 -1.84
N ASN A 51 21.16 17.79 -2.74
CA ASN A 51 20.52 19.02 -3.17
C ASN A 51 19.53 19.52 -2.13
N ALA A 52 19.49 20.84 -1.93
CA ALA A 52 18.48 21.48 -1.09
C ALA A 52 17.29 21.91 -1.98
N PHE A 53 16.28 21.05 -2.07
CA PHE A 53 15.08 21.31 -2.87
C PHE A 53 14.19 22.41 -2.26
N SER A 54 13.52 23.14 -3.13
CA SER A 54 12.41 24.03 -2.78
C SER A 54 11.08 23.26 -2.82
N THR A 55 10.03 23.87 -2.26
CA THR A 55 8.68 23.33 -2.34
C THR A 55 8.29 23.06 -3.79
N SER A 56 7.71 21.87 -4.03
CA SER A 56 7.24 21.41 -5.34
C SER A 56 8.32 21.20 -6.41
N ASP A 57 9.61 21.22 -6.07
CA ASP A 57 10.65 20.82 -7.02
C ASP A 57 10.48 19.33 -7.40
N ASP A 58 10.68 19.01 -8.67
CA ASP A 58 10.53 17.66 -9.21
C ASP A 58 11.88 17.00 -9.51
N VAL A 59 11.93 15.67 -9.43
CA VAL A 59 13.10 14.88 -9.83
C VAL A 59 12.68 13.76 -10.77
N TYR A 60 13.27 13.72 -11.97
CA TYR A 60 12.99 12.70 -12.97
C TYR A 60 14.21 11.85 -13.31
N PHE A 61 14.02 10.53 -13.31
CA PHE A 61 15.04 9.55 -13.64
C PHE A 61 14.95 9.12 -15.11
N PHE A 62 16.11 8.96 -15.74
CA PHE A 62 16.16 8.60 -17.14
C PHE A 62 15.73 7.15 -17.41
N VAL A 63 14.79 6.96 -18.33
CA VAL A 63 14.29 5.62 -18.70
C VAL A 63 15.41 4.64 -19.10
N GLY A 64 15.24 3.38 -18.71
CA GLY A 64 16.14 2.28 -19.04
C GLY A 64 17.49 2.30 -18.31
N LYS A 65 17.63 3.13 -17.28
CA LYS A 65 18.83 3.23 -16.43
C LYS A 65 18.62 2.60 -15.07
N THR A 66 19.73 2.33 -14.38
CA THR A 66 19.72 1.68 -13.07
C THR A 66 20.67 2.41 -12.14
N TRP A 67 20.20 2.68 -10.92
CA TRP A 67 20.98 3.19 -9.80
C TRP A 67 21.02 2.11 -8.72
N THR A 68 22.18 1.45 -8.60
CA THR A 68 22.37 0.32 -7.69
C THR A 68 23.09 0.74 -6.42
N GLY A 69 22.57 0.31 -5.28
CA GLY A 69 23.21 0.51 -3.98
C GLY A 69 23.06 1.94 -3.44
N GLU A 70 22.08 2.69 -3.93
CA GLU A 70 21.79 4.06 -3.48
C GLU A 70 20.35 4.17 -2.97
N GLN A 71 20.17 4.85 -1.85
CA GLN A 71 18.86 5.15 -1.26
C GLN A 71 18.40 6.53 -1.71
N LEU A 72 17.15 6.69 -2.13
CA LEU A 72 16.52 7.99 -2.39
C LEU A 72 15.75 8.46 -1.14
N VAL A 73 16.07 9.67 -0.68
CA VAL A 73 15.35 10.33 0.42
C VAL A 73 14.63 11.56 -0.13
N VAL A 74 13.32 11.61 0.05
CA VAL A 74 12.46 12.73 -0.32
C VAL A 74 12.13 13.50 0.95
N ASP A 75 12.84 14.60 1.18
CA ASP A 75 12.75 15.43 2.38
C ASP A 75 12.19 16.84 2.13
N TRP A 76 11.46 16.99 1.02
CA TRP A 76 10.73 18.20 0.66
C TRP A 76 9.28 17.90 0.30
N SER A 77 8.42 18.89 0.49
CA SER A 77 6.97 18.79 0.28
C SER A 77 6.53 19.56 -0.95
N GLY A 78 5.42 19.13 -1.52
CA GLY A 78 4.68 19.87 -2.54
C GLY A 78 3.57 20.69 -1.92
N THR A 79 2.59 21.04 -2.75
CA THR A 79 1.33 21.63 -2.33
C THR A 79 0.17 20.92 -3.01
N SER A 80 -1.05 21.12 -2.51
CA SER A 80 -2.25 20.53 -3.13
C SER A 80 -2.50 20.94 -4.59
N GLY A 81 -1.90 22.05 -5.05
CA GLY A 81 -1.98 22.50 -6.43
C GLY A 81 -0.76 22.17 -7.29
N ASP A 82 0.32 21.69 -6.67
CA ASP A 82 1.61 21.42 -7.29
C ASP A 82 2.38 20.41 -6.41
N PRO A 83 2.06 19.10 -6.49
CA PRO A 83 2.77 18.07 -5.73
C PRO A 83 4.22 17.94 -6.22
N VAL A 84 5.10 17.39 -5.38
CA VAL A 84 6.44 16.96 -5.79
C VAL A 84 6.32 15.70 -6.63
N ILE A 85 6.93 15.67 -7.81
CA ILE A 85 6.99 14.48 -8.64
C ILE A 85 8.38 13.86 -8.57
N ILE A 86 8.42 12.59 -8.17
CA ILE A 86 9.55 11.68 -8.33
C ILE A 86 9.18 10.70 -9.44
N GLY A 87 9.68 10.97 -10.64
CA GLY A 87 9.17 10.33 -11.86
C GLY A 87 10.24 9.82 -12.81
N ALA A 88 9.83 9.51 -14.04
CA ALA A 88 10.73 9.18 -15.14
C ALA A 88 10.57 10.14 -16.33
N TYR A 89 11.61 10.24 -17.17
CA TYR A 89 11.59 11.05 -18.39
C TYR A 89 12.20 10.31 -19.58
N ASP A 90 11.75 10.67 -20.79
CA ASP A 90 12.08 9.94 -22.02
C ASP A 90 13.45 10.30 -22.64
N ASN A 91 13.82 9.58 -23.72
CA ASN A 91 15.08 9.74 -24.46
C ASN A 91 15.36 11.15 -25.01
N ASP A 92 14.32 11.97 -25.18
CA ASP A 92 14.44 13.32 -25.72
C ASP A 92 14.39 14.39 -24.61
N GLY A 93 14.31 13.97 -23.34
CA GLY A 93 14.18 14.87 -22.18
C GLY A 93 12.74 15.34 -21.94
N ASN A 94 11.73 14.72 -22.57
CA ASN A 94 10.34 15.10 -22.34
C ASN A 94 9.80 14.49 -21.05
N LEU A 95 9.06 15.32 -20.32
CA LEU A 95 8.26 14.91 -19.18
C LEU A 95 6.85 14.61 -19.69
N THR A 96 6.44 13.35 -19.57
CA THR A 96 5.10 12.91 -19.94
C THR A 96 4.51 12.08 -18.81
N ASP A 97 3.19 12.01 -18.76
CA ASP A 97 2.47 11.17 -17.79
C ASP A 97 2.67 9.67 -18.08
N GLU A 98 3.13 9.31 -19.29
CA GLU A 98 3.36 7.94 -19.74
C GLU A 98 4.70 7.85 -20.49
N PRO A 99 5.85 7.92 -19.79
CA PRO A 99 7.16 7.95 -20.42
C PRO A 99 7.41 6.68 -21.24
N THR A 100 7.75 6.86 -22.52
CA THR A 100 8.05 5.71 -23.39
C THR A 100 9.43 5.13 -23.06
N GLY A 101 9.49 3.87 -22.66
CA GLY A 101 10.76 3.20 -22.38
C GLY A 101 10.61 2.12 -21.31
N THR A 102 11.72 1.48 -20.95
CA THR A 102 11.78 0.65 -19.74
C THR A 102 11.85 1.58 -18.53
N MET A 103 11.10 1.30 -17.45
CA MET A 103 11.15 2.11 -16.23
C MET A 103 12.61 2.24 -15.72
N PRO A 104 13.05 3.43 -15.27
CA PRO A 104 14.26 3.55 -14.49
C PRO A 104 14.19 2.67 -13.23
N ILE A 105 15.34 2.10 -12.85
CA ILE A 105 15.45 1.15 -11.76
C ILE A 105 16.21 1.77 -10.59
N ILE A 106 15.59 1.82 -9.42
CA ILE A 106 16.28 2.04 -8.14
C ILE A 106 16.48 0.66 -7.49
N ASP A 107 17.73 0.21 -7.41
CA ASP A 107 18.09 -1.15 -7.00
C ASP A 107 18.82 -1.14 -5.65
N GLY A 108 18.25 -1.82 -4.65
CA GLY A 108 18.79 -1.97 -3.30
C GLY A 108 19.97 -2.94 -3.17
N ASP A 109 20.60 -3.32 -4.30
CA ASP A 109 21.81 -4.14 -4.39
C ASP A 109 21.66 -5.46 -3.62
N GLY A 110 20.66 -6.26 -4.02
CA GLY A 110 20.44 -7.59 -3.45
C GLY A 110 20.09 -7.59 -1.96
N ASN A 111 19.14 -6.73 -1.56
CA ASN A 111 18.68 -6.54 -0.19
C ASN A 111 19.74 -5.98 0.78
N THR A 112 20.65 -5.13 0.31
CA THR A 112 21.70 -4.53 1.15
C THR A 112 21.47 -3.04 1.46
N VAL A 113 20.79 -2.32 0.57
CA VAL A 113 20.48 -0.89 0.69
C VAL A 113 18.96 -0.67 0.69
N PRO A 114 18.40 0.10 1.63
CA PRO A 114 19.02 0.52 2.90
C PRO A 114 19.36 -0.71 3.76
N THR A 115 19.98 -0.50 4.92
CA THR A 115 20.39 -1.60 5.82
C THR A 115 19.33 -2.69 5.92
N GLN A 116 19.76 -3.93 5.68
CA GLN A 116 18.88 -5.09 5.66
C GLN A 116 18.03 -5.19 6.94
N ASP A 117 16.76 -5.56 6.80
CA ASP A 117 15.77 -5.69 7.87
C ASP A 117 15.45 -4.36 8.62
N GLY A 118 15.85 -3.22 8.05
CA GLY A 118 15.48 -1.90 8.56
C GLY A 118 14.02 -1.52 8.24
N TYR A 119 13.45 -0.58 9.01
CA TYR A 119 12.16 0.09 8.67
C TYR A 119 12.34 1.26 7.70
N THR A 120 13.52 1.37 7.10
CA THR A 120 13.88 2.41 6.13
C THR A 120 13.48 1.99 4.72
N GLY A 121 13.01 2.94 3.91
CA GLY A 121 12.67 2.71 2.50
C GLY A 121 13.87 2.90 1.58
N LEU A 122 13.90 2.17 0.47
CA LEU A 122 14.81 2.45 -0.65
C LEU A 122 14.44 3.76 -1.33
N VAL A 123 13.14 4.01 -1.47
CA VAL A 123 12.55 5.35 -1.59
C VAL A 123 11.91 5.69 -0.24
N HIS A 124 12.38 6.75 0.41
CA HIS A 124 11.97 7.11 1.77
C HIS A 124 11.40 8.53 1.81
N ILE A 125 10.15 8.65 2.27
CA ILE A 125 9.43 9.90 2.47
C ILE A 125 9.05 9.96 3.96
N GLU A 126 9.53 10.95 4.69
CA GLU A 126 9.24 11.15 6.11
C GLU A 126 8.87 12.60 6.40
N ASP A 127 7.76 12.78 7.11
CA ASP A 127 7.20 14.08 7.50
C ASP A 127 7.06 15.09 6.32
N GLN A 128 6.67 14.60 5.13
CA GLN A 128 6.39 15.40 3.94
C GLN A 128 4.92 15.33 3.52
N GLU A 129 4.46 16.25 2.69
CA GLU A 129 3.10 16.24 2.13
C GLU A 129 3.07 16.55 0.63
N TYR A 130 2.05 16.04 -0.06
CA TYR A 130 1.84 16.24 -1.50
C TYR A 130 3.04 15.76 -2.34
N VAL A 131 3.32 14.46 -2.26
CA VAL A 131 4.41 13.79 -3.01
C VAL A 131 3.81 12.70 -3.89
N GLU A 132 4.30 12.61 -5.12
CA GLU A 132 3.96 11.62 -6.11
C GLU A 132 5.22 10.82 -6.47
N VAL A 133 5.14 9.49 -6.36
CA VAL A 133 6.18 8.56 -6.84
C VAL A 133 5.60 7.77 -7.99
N ARG A 134 6.18 7.91 -9.19
CA ARG A 134 5.64 7.30 -10.40
C ARG A 134 6.65 6.81 -11.41
N ASP A 135 6.24 5.87 -12.25
CA ASP A 135 7.01 5.36 -13.39
C ASP A 135 8.37 4.73 -13.01
N LEU A 136 8.51 4.22 -11.79
CA LEU A 136 9.76 3.64 -11.29
C LEU A 136 9.64 2.13 -11.10
N ASN A 137 10.72 1.41 -11.42
CA ASN A 137 10.95 0.07 -10.89
C ASN A 137 11.84 0.20 -9.63
N ILE A 138 11.34 -0.25 -8.49
CA ILE A 138 11.99 -0.16 -7.19
C ILE A 138 12.17 -1.57 -6.65
N LYS A 139 13.42 -2.03 -6.59
CA LYS A 139 13.68 -3.46 -6.38
C LYS A 139 14.79 -3.77 -5.39
N ASP A 140 14.73 -4.99 -4.87
CA ASP A 140 15.78 -5.61 -4.05
C ASP A 140 16.19 -4.74 -2.85
N SER A 141 15.25 -3.98 -2.28
CA SER A 141 15.49 -3.15 -1.09
C SER A 141 15.92 -4.01 0.10
N GLY A 142 16.95 -3.58 0.84
CA GLY A 142 17.31 -4.23 2.12
C GLY A 142 16.29 -3.97 3.22
N GLY A 143 15.51 -2.89 3.13
CA GLY A 143 14.41 -2.61 4.05
C GLY A 143 13.07 -2.75 3.35
N ILE A 144 12.43 -1.60 3.17
CA ILE A 144 11.14 -1.42 2.51
C ILE A 144 11.37 -0.88 1.10
N GLY A 145 10.57 -1.26 0.10
CA GLY A 145 10.66 -0.66 -1.24
C GLY A 145 10.37 0.86 -1.18
N VAL A 146 9.11 1.21 -0.94
CA VAL A 146 8.65 2.59 -0.74
C VAL A 146 8.14 2.77 0.69
N ARG A 147 8.77 3.66 1.44
CA ARG A 147 8.39 3.99 2.81
C ARG A 147 7.84 5.40 2.88
N VAL A 148 6.56 5.51 3.19
CA VAL A 148 5.87 6.76 3.50
C VAL A 148 5.61 6.80 5.00
N GLN A 149 6.13 7.82 5.66
CA GLN A 149 6.16 7.90 7.11
C GLN A 149 5.60 9.24 7.61
N SER A 150 4.45 9.18 8.31
CA SER A 150 3.69 10.37 8.77
C SER A 150 3.59 11.47 7.71
N SER A 151 3.28 11.07 6.48
CA SER A 151 3.33 11.93 5.30
C SER A 151 2.01 11.86 4.55
N PRO A 152 1.08 12.79 4.78
CA PRO A 152 -0.25 12.76 4.16
C PRO A 152 -0.22 13.19 2.69
N ASN A 153 -1.26 12.87 1.94
CA ASN A 153 -1.39 13.21 0.52
C ASN A 153 -0.22 12.72 -0.34
N VAL A 154 0.17 11.46 -0.15
CA VAL A 154 1.22 10.80 -0.94
C VAL A 154 0.61 9.76 -1.87
N THR A 155 0.94 9.86 -3.15
CA THR A 155 0.51 8.92 -4.20
C THR A 155 1.70 8.10 -4.68
N VAL A 156 1.54 6.78 -4.74
CA VAL A 156 2.48 5.87 -5.42
C VAL A 156 1.74 5.22 -6.57
N HIS A 157 2.13 5.50 -7.81
CA HIS A 157 1.42 4.95 -8.96
C HIS A 157 2.29 4.58 -10.14
N ASP A 158 1.79 3.70 -11.02
CA ASP A 158 2.50 3.27 -12.23
C ASP A 158 3.93 2.75 -11.95
N CYS A 159 4.12 2.13 -10.78
CA CYS A 159 5.42 1.62 -10.33
C CYS A 159 5.44 0.08 -10.26
N GLU A 160 6.64 -0.48 -10.42
CA GLU A 160 6.92 -1.89 -10.16
C GLU A 160 7.75 -2.01 -8.88
N ILE A 161 7.21 -2.59 -7.80
CA ILE A 161 7.89 -2.69 -6.50
C ILE A 161 8.05 -4.15 -6.11
N HIS A 162 9.30 -4.63 -6.06
CA HIS A 162 9.52 -6.06 -5.86
C HIS A 162 10.82 -6.46 -5.15
N GLY A 163 10.86 -7.68 -4.63
CA GLY A 163 12.06 -8.26 -4.05
C GLY A 163 12.54 -7.58 -2.77
N SER A 164 11.73 -6.74 -2.13
CA SER A 164 12.13 -6.07 -0.87
C SER A 164 12.25 -7.07 0.28
N TYR A 165 13.23 -6.85 1.16
CA TYR A 165 13.42 -7.70 2.34
C TYR A 165 12.20 -7.67 3.25
N ARG A 166 11.56 -6.51 3.39
CA ARG A 166 10.30 -6.32 4.12
C ARG A 166 9.19 -5.91 3.16
N PHE A 167 8.33 -5.00 3.60
CA PHE A 167 7.22 -4.46 2.83
C PHE A 167 7.65 -3.98 1.44
N GLY A 168 6.79 -4.16 0.44
CA GLY A 168 6.95 -3.46 -0.84
C GLY A 168 6.66 -1.97 -0.64
N ILE A 169 5.46 -1.65 -0.15
CA ILE A 169 5.02 -0.29 0.13
C ILE A 169 4.52 -0.20 1.57
N SER A 170 4.83 0.86 2.29
CA SER A 170 4.25 1.08 3.62
C SER A 170 3.93 2.54 3.89
N PHE A 171 2.78 2.76 4.51
CA PHE A 171 2.29 4.04 5.05
C PHE A 171 2.11 3.85 6.56
N LEU A 172 3.17 4.10 7.33
CA LEU A 172 3.15 3.91 8.78
C LEU A 172 3.50 5.22 9.51
N PRO A 173 3.17 5.36 10.80
CA PRO A 173 3.60 6.51 11.59
C PRO A 173 5.13 6.60 11.75
N SER A 174 5.61 7.84 11.94
CA SER A 174 6.93 8.13 12.49
C SER A 174 7.09 7.48 13.86
N SER A 175 8.33 7.14 14.22
CA SER A 175 8.61 6.52 15.52
C SER A 175 8.10 7.38 16.68
N GLY A 176 7.18 6.83 17.49
CA GLY A 176 6.54 7.54 18.60
C GLY A 176 5.33 8.40 18.22
N SER A 177 4.98 8.50 16.93
CA SER A 177 3.76 9.15 16.45
C SER A 177 2.55 8.20 16.50
N GLN A 178 1.37 8.77 16.75
CA GLN A 178 0.08 8.08 16.59
C GLN A 178 -0.67 8.51 15.32
N GLN A 179 -0.08 9.35 14.49
CA GLN A 179 -0.65 9.75 13.20
C GLN A 179 0.17 9.12 12.07
N GLY A 180 -0.51 8.35 11.23
CA GLY A 180 0.05 7.80 10.00
C GLY A 180 0.01 8.83 8.86
N SER A 181 -0.34 8.37 7.68
CA SER A 181 -0.27 9.11 6.42
C SER A 181 -1.66 9.16 5.79
N ASP A 182 -2.44 10.17 6.17
CA ASP A 182 -3.82 10.34 5.69
C ASP A 182 -3.86 10.65 4.19
N ASP A 183 -4.97 10.32 3.54
CA ASP A 183 -5.23 10.62 2.12
C ASP A 183 -4.19 10.04 1.14
N GLY A 184 -3.51 8.96 1.54
CA GLY A 184 -2.57 8.26 0.68
C GLY A 184 -3.24 7.39 -0.39
N VAL A 185 -2.59 7.26 -1.54
CA VAL A 185 -3.09 6.49 -2.69
C VAL A 185 -2.01 5.56 -3.23
N VAL A 186 -2.37 4.31 -3.51
CA VAL A 186 -1.59 3.38 -4.31
C VAL A 186 -2.43 2.95 -5.51
N GLU A 187 -1.97 3.23 -6.73
CA GLU A 187 -2.72 2.85 -7.92
C GLU A 187 -1.87 2.43 -9.12
N TYR A 188 -2.39 1.56 -9.99
CA TYR A 188 -1.69 1.08 -11.19
C TYR A 188 -0.30 0.48 -10.92
N CYS A 189 -0.05 -0.03 -9.71
CA CYS A 189 1.23 -0.62 -9.33
C CYS A 189 1.23 -2.15 -9.50
N GLU A 190 2.41 -2.69 -9.79
CA GLU A 190 2.72 -4.12 -9.66
C GLU A 190 3.58 -4.32 -8.40
N VAL A 191 3.02 -4.92 -7.35
CA VAL A 191 3.71 -5.16 -6.08
C VAL A 191 3.85 -6.67 -5.88
N TYR A 192 5.08 -7.20 -5.94
CA TYR A 192 5.27 -8.65 -5.88
C TYR A 192 6.58 -9.11 -5.26
N GLN A 193 6.60 -10.36 -4.76
CA GLN A 193 7.81 -10.99 -4.20
C GLN A 193 8.50 -10.15 -3.11
N ASN A 194 7.74 -9.31 -2.42
CA ASN A 194 8.22 -8.58 -1.27
C ASN A 194 8.05 -9.42 -0.01
N SER A 195 8.60 -8.92 1.09
CA SER A 195 8.66 -9.59 2.38
C SER A 195 9.60 -10.78 2.40
N TYR A 196 10.70 -10.70 1.64
CA TYR A 196 11.68 -11.78 1.52
C TYR A 196 12.23 -12.28 2.86
N ARG A 197 12.24 -11.46 3.91
CA ARG A 197 12.47 -11.86 5.31
C ARG A 197 11.72 -13.13 5.68
N ALA A 198 10.46 -13.24 5.28
CA ALA A 198 9.61 -14.41 5.51
C ALA A 198 10.08 -15.68 4.78
N ALA A 199 10.74 -15.51 3.64
CA ALA A 199 11.29 -16.60 2.85
C ALA A 199 12.53 -17.22 3.51
N VAL A 200 13.29 -16.41 4.28
CA VAL A 200 14.60 -16.82 4.83
C VAL A 200 14.62 -16.94 6.35
N GLU A 201 13.73 -16.28 7.07
CA GLU A 201 13.59 -16.34 8.53
C GLU A 201 12.29 -17.02 8.95
N VAL A 202 12.39 -17.96 9.89
CA VAL A 202 11.26 -18.78 10.36
C VAL A 202 10.49 -18.13 11.53
N SER A 203 10.95 -16.99 12.04
CA SER A 203 10.36 -16.31 13.20
C SER A 203 10.52 -14.80 13.15
N GLY A 204 9.48 -14.05 13.52
CA GLY A 204 9.51 -12.61 13.73
C GLY A 204 8.25 -11.92 13.22
N THR A 205 8.34 -10.64 12.87
CA THR A 205 7.22 -9.83 12.34
C THR A 205 6.83 -10.28 10.95
N ASP A 206 5.54 -10.14 10.62
CA ASP A 206 4.99 -10.58 9.35
C ASP A 206 4.77 -9.36 8.43
N PRO A 207 5.76 -8.90 7.63
CA PRO A 207 5.52 -7.76 6.76
C PRO A 207 4.58 -8.16 5.60
N PRO A 208 3.46 -7.46 5.37
CA PRO A 208 2.69 -7.56 4.13
C PRO A 208 3.43 -6.92 2.96
N GLN A 209 2.93 -7.13 1.75
CA GLN A 209 3.42 -6.40 0.58
C GLN A 209 3.07 -4.91 0.65
N ILE A 210 1.85 -4.58 1.11
CA ILE A 210 1.40 -3.21 1.36
C ILE A 210 0.86 -3.10 2.79
N ALA A 211 1.35 -2.13 3.57
CA ALA A 211 0.81 -1.83 4.90
C ALA A 211 0.35 -0.39 5.03
N VAL A 212 -0.82 -0.18 5.65
CA VAL A 212 -1.37 1.14 6.00
C VAL A 212 -1.71 1.12 7.48
N LYS A 213 -1.18 2.05 8.27
CA LYS A 213 -1.40 2.08 9.72
C LYS A 213 -1.73 3.48 10.20
N ARG A 214 -2.74 3.60 11.07
CA ARG A 214 -3.20 4.88 11.66
C ARG A 214 -3.43 6.00 10.65
N SER A 215 -3.98 5.63 9.50
CA SER A 215 -4.23 6.57 8.40
C SER A 215 -5.72 6.63 8.09
N ASP A 216 -6.23 7.81 7.77
CA ASP A 216 -7.60 8.02 7.30
C ASP A 216 -7.66 8.12 5.77
N ASN A 217 -8.78 7.68 5.20
CA ASN A 217 -9.14 7.92 3.80
C ASN A 217 -8.14 7.40 2.75
N PHE A 218 -7.42 6.32 3.08
CA PHE A 218 -6.44 5.70 2.20
C PHE A 218 -7.09 4.91 1.05
N VAL A 219 -6.51 4.91 -0.15
CA VAL A 219 -7.03 4.17 -1.31
C VAL A 219 -5.97 3.27 -1.95
N ILE A 220 -6.30 1.99 -2.16
CA ILE A 220 -5.52 1.04 -2.98
C ILE A 220 -6.41 0.61 -4.15
N GLN A 221 -6.03 0.95 -5.38
CA GLN A 221 -6.85 0.66 -6.55
C GLN A 221 -6.09 0.27 -7.81
N TYR A 222 -6.75 -0.45 -8.72
CA TYR A 222 -6.21 -0.77 -10.06
C TYR A 222 -4.80 -1.39 -10.08
N SER A 223 -4.38 -2.01 -8.97
CA SER A 223 -3.04 -2.56 -8.81
C SER A 223 -3.07 -4.08 -8.77
N THR A 224 -1.93 -4.70 -9.06
CA THR A 224 -1.71 -6.13 -8.86
C THR A 224 -0.79 -6.34 -7.66
N ILE A 225 -1.26 -7.06 -6.64
CA ILE A 225 -0.51 -7.38 -5.44
C ILE A 225 -0.37 -8.90 -5.37
N ARG A 226 0.80 -9.43 -5.72
CA ARG A 226 0.94 -10.87 -5.95
C ARG A 226 2.21 -11.52 -5.45
N ASP A 227 2.15 -12.83 -5.23
CA ASP A 227 3.34 -13.67 -5.02
C ASP A 227 4.27 -13.17 -3.89
N GLY A 228 3.72 -12.50 -2.88
CA GLY A 228 4.46 -12.09 -1.70
C GLY A 228 4.86 -13.30 -0.85
N TYR A 229 5.75 -13.08 0.12
CA TYR A 229 6.16 -14.16 1.03
C TYR A 229 5.35 -14.23 2.34
N PHE A 230 4.45 -13.26 2.57
CA PHE A 230 3.53 -13.22 3.72
C PHE A 230 2.10 -12.81 3.30
N GLU A 231 1.71 -11.60 3.66
CA GLU A 231 0.37 -11.03 3.56
C GLU A 231 0.35 -10.08 2.34
N GLY A 232 -0.79 -9.97 1.65
CA GLY A 232 -0.91 -9.07 0.51
C GLY A 232 -1.01 -7.62 0.96
N ILE A 233 -2.17 -7.26 1.50
CA ILE A 233 -2.48 -5.90 1.95
C ILE A 233 -2.92 -5.94 3.41
N ASP A 234 -2.32 -5.10 4.25
CA ASP A 234 -2.80 -4.83 5.60
C ASP A 234 -3.33 -3.41 5.73
N ILE A 235 -4.59 -3.31 6.15
CA ILE A 235 -5.16 -2.11 6.75
C ILE A 235 -5.10 -2.29 8.27
N ASP A 236 -4.03 -1.75 8.85
CA ASP A 236 -3.61 -1.94 10.23
C ASP A 236 -4.26 -0.95 11.20
N VAL A 237 -4.03 -1.19 12.48
CA VAL A 237 -4.62 -0.55 13.65
C VAL A 237 -4.74 0.96 13.52
N GLY A 238 -5.89 1.46 13.98
CA GLY A 238 -6.17 2.88 14.07
C GLY A 238 -6.46 3.55 12.72
N SER A 239 -6.39 2.82 11.61
CA SER A 239 -6.79 3.36 10.31
C SER A 239 -8.31 3.48 10.19
N THR A 240 -8.76 4.45 9.42
CA THR A 240 -10.19 4.69 9.17
C THR A 240 -10.48 4.90 7.69
N ASN A 241 -11.67 4.49 7.26
CA ASN A 241 -12.21 4.76 5.91
C ASN A 241 -11.32 4.29 4.74
N ALA A 242 -10.42 3.33 4.95
CA ALA A 242 -9.58 2.80 3.89
C ALA A 242 -10.41 2.09 2.80
N ILE A 243 -10.02 2.24 1.54
CA ILE A 243 -10.68 1.67 0.38
C ILE A 243 -9.70 0.79 -0.39
N VAL A 244 -10.05 -0.47 -0.60
CA VAL A 244 -9.32 -1.40 -1.46
C VAL A 244 -10.25 -1.82 -2.59
N LYS A 245 -10.02 -1.36 -3.82
CA LYS A 245 -10.94 -1.62 -4.93
C LYS A 245 -10.30 -1.90 -6.28
N TYR A 246 -10.92 -2.75 -7.08
CA TYR A 246 -10.50 -3.00 -8.47
C TYR A 246 -9.06 -3.50 -8.62
N ASN A 247 -8.55 -4.22 -7.62
CA ASN A 247 -7.22 -4.82 -7.64
C ASN A 247 -7.28 -6.31 -8.02
N ALA A 248 -6.14 -6.85 -8.46
CA ALA A 248 -5.88 -8.28 -8.49
C ALA A 248 -4.93 -8.65 -7.34
N ILE A 249 -5.38 -9.48 -6.39
CA ILE A 249 -4.63 -9.79 -5.17
C ILE A 249 -4.51 -11.31 -5.01
N TYR A 250 -3.32 -11.86 -5.16
CA TYR A 250 -3.17 -13.32 -5.18
C TYR A 250 -1.80 -13.88 -4.80
N GLY A 251 -1.74 -15.16 -4.46
CA GLY A 251 -0.46 -15.84 -4.21
C GLY A 251 0.34 -15.32 -3.02
N ASN A 252 -0.33 -14.60 -2.12
CA ASN A 252 0.22 -14.25 -0.81
C ASN A 252 -0.09 -15.42 0.16
N PRO A 253 0.93 -16.13 0.68
CA PRO A 253 0.74 -17.45 1.30
C PRO A 253 0.08 -17.41 2.67
N ARG A 254 0.06 -16.26 3.36
CA ARG A 254 -0.62 -16.12 4.66
C ARG A 254 -2.03 -15.59 4.49
N LEU A 255 -2.20 -14.43 3.87
CA LEU A 255 -3.50 -13.82 3.59
C LEU A 255 -3.42 -12.86 2.41
N GLN A 256 -4.54 -12.61 1.73
CA GLN A 256 -4.63 -11.65 0.64
C GLN A 256 -4.91 -10.24 1.16
N VAL A 257 -5.93 -10.07 2.02
CA VAL A 257 -6.28 -8.76 2.62
C VAL A 257 -6.56 -8.90 4.10
N TYR A 258 -5.79 -8.20 4.94
CA TYR A 258 -6.00 -8.11 6.38
C TYR A 258 -6.61 -6.75 6.72
N ILE A 259 -7.71 -6.78 7.45
CA ILE A 259 -8.35 -5.62 8.01
C ILE A 259 -8.25 -5.79 9.52
N VAL A 260 -7.30 -5.12 10.16
CA VAL A 260 -6.96 -5.37 11.56
C VAL A 260 -7.09 -4.11 12.41
N SER A 261 -8.01 -4.18 13.38
CA SER A 261 -8.23 -3.12 14.37
C SER A 261 -8.46 -1.73 13.76
N CYS A 262 -9.12 -1.67 12.60
CA CYS A 262 -9.47 -0.44 11.88
C CYS A 262 -10.99 -0.23 11.87
N THR A 263 -11.46 0.94 11.41
CA THR A 263 -12.90 1.25 11.32
C THR A 263 -13.31 1.72 9.93
N GLY A 264 -14.39 1.16 9.39
CA GLY A 264 -15.03 1.63 8.16
C GLY A 264 -14.29 1.29 6.86
N ALA A 265 -13.37 0.31 6.89
CA ALA A 265 -12.67 -0.14 5.69
C ALA A 265 -13.64 -0.78 4.67
N LYS A 266 -13.40 -0.53 3.38
CA LYS A 266 -14.22 -1.03 2.27
C LYS A 266 -13.37 -1.78 1.27
N VAL A 267 -13.66 -3.06 1.05
CA VAL A 267 -12.97 -3.93 0.10
C VAL A 267 -13.96 -4.34 -0.99
N PHE A 268 -13.82 -3.82 -2.22
CA PHE A 268 -14.81 -4.10 -3.26
C PHE A 268 -14.33 -4.12 -4.71
N GLY A 269 -15.00 -4.90 -5.54
CA GLY A 269 -14.67 -4.97 -6.97
C GLY A 269 -13.30 -5.61 -7.26
N ASN A 270 -12.71 -6.31 -6.29
CA ASN A 270 -11.40 -6.94 -6.44
C ASN A 270 -11.53 -8.38 -6.96
N LEU A 271 -10.47 -8.83 -7.63
CA LEU A 271 -10.18 -10.24 -7.88
C LEU A 271 -9.19 -10.72 -6.82
N ILE A 272 -9.63 -11.56 -5.89
CA ILE A 272 -8.84 -12.05 -4.76
C ILE A 272 -8.73 -13.57 -4.86
N TYR A 273 -7.53 -14.13 -4.91
CA TYR A 273 -7.44 -15.60 -4.95
C TYR A 273 -6.15 -16.19 -4.39
N GLY A 274 -6.28 -17.37 -3.79
CA GLY A 274 -5.12 -18.15 -3.38
C GLY A 274 -4.46 -18.86 -4.56
N THR A 275 -3.14 -19.02 -4.51
CA THR A 275 -2.38 -19.89 -5.41
C THR A 275 -1.52 -20.83 -4.59
N ASN A 276 -1.33 -22.07 -5.04
CA ASN A 276 -0.51 -23.06 -4.32
C ASN A 276 0.97 -22.95 -4.70
N THR A 277 1.53 -21.73 -4.75
CA THR A 277 2.84 -21.49 -5.39
C THR A 277 3.95 -21.07 -4.44
N ASN A 278 3.64 -20.59 -3.23
CA ASN A 278 4.65 -20.13 -2.26
C ASN A 278 4.67 -21.03 -1.00
N ALA A 279 5.80 -21.72 -0.79
CA ALA A 279 5.97 -22.89 0.08
C ALA A 279 5.98 -22.63 1.61
N ASN A 280 5.53 -21.45 2.06
CA ASN A 280 5.64 -21.01 3.46
C ASN A 280 4.36 -21.16 4.28
N SER A 281 3.24 -21.60 3.69
CA SER A 281 2.06 -22.05 4.46
C SER A 281 1.77 -23.51 4.14
N GLU A 282 1.20 -24.24 5.11
CA GLU A 282 1.00 -25.71 5.05
C GLU A 282 0.16 -26.19 3.83
N ASP A 283 -0.50 -25.27 3.09
CA ASP A 283 -1.20 -25.51 1.79
C ASP A 283 -1.01 -24.35 0.77
N GLY A 284 -0.08 -23.41 1.02
CA GLY A 284 0.37 -22.37 0.08
C GLY A 284 -0.63 -21.25 -0.30
N ARG A 285 -1.95 -21.44 -0.10
CA ARG A 285 -3.02 -20.63 -0.72
C ARG A 285 -3.39 -19.31 -0.02
N GLY A 286 -2.95 -19.10 1.21
CA GLY A 286 -3.35 -17.94 2.01
C GLY A 286 -4.86 -17.80 2.25
N GLN A 287 -5.24 -17.00 3.24
CA GLN A 287 -6.63 -16.63 3.48
C GLN A 287 -7.06 -15.49 2.55
N GLY A 288 -8.36 -15.34 2.27
CA GLY A 288 -8.89 -14.29 1.42
C GLY A 288 -8.91 -12.95 2.16
N VAL A 289 -10.09 -12.55 2.63
CA VAL A 289 -10.27 -11.32 3.43
C VAL A 289 -10.45 -11.67 4.91
N TRP A 290 -9.56 -11.16 5.74
CA TRP A 290 -9.57 -11.38 7.19
C TRP A 290 -9.90 -10.08 7.92
N MET A 291 -10.99 -10.07 8.69
CA MET A 291 -11.38 -8.98 9.59
C MET A 291 -11.11 -9.38 11.03
N SER A 292 -10.25 -8.62 11.74
CA SER A 292 -9.80 -8.98 13.09
C SER A 292 -9.66 -7.76 14.00
N HIS A 293 -9.75 -8.00 15.31
CA HIS A 293 -9.25 -7.10 16.33
C HIS A 293 -8.26 -7.87 17.20
N GLU A 294 -7.01 -7.42 17.24
CA GLU A 294 -5.95 -8.15 17.93
C GLU A 294 -5.84 -7.77 19.40
N ALA A 295 -5.49 -8.76 20.23
CA ALA A 295 -5.43 -8.62 21.69
C ALA A 295 -4.50 -7.47 22.13
N GLN A 296 -3.41 -7.23 21.40
CA GLN A 296 -2.45 -6.17 21.70
C GLN A 296 -3.04 -4.76 21.56
N TRP A 297 -4.10 -4.59 20.75
CA TRP A 297 -4.72 -3.29 20.49
C TRP A 297 -5.98 -3.03 21.32
N VAL A 298 -6.45 -4.00 22.12
CA VAL A 298 -7.68 -3.88 22.91
C VAL A 298 -7.63 -2.72 23.91
N ASN A 299 -6.49 -2.53 24.57
CA ASN A 299 -6.33 -1.44 25.54
C ASN A 299 -6.36 -0.07 24.89
N GLU A 300 -6.03 0.01 23.60
CA GLU A 300 -5.95 1.25 22.85
C GLU A 300 -7.25 1.55 22.11
N MET A 301 -7.76 0.58 21.36
CA MET A 301 -8.92 0.74 20.48
C MET A 301 -10.25 0.42 21.16
N GLY A 302 -10.22 -0.30 22.29
CA GLY A 302 -11.40 -0.76 23.00
C GLY A 302 -12.03 -2.02 22.39
N SER A 303 -12.88 -2.69 23.18
CA SER A 303 -13.62 -3.89 22.81
C SER A 303 -15.03 -3.83 23.42
N PRO A 304 -16.12 -4.02 22.63
CA PRO A 304 -16.14 -4.31 21.20
C PRO A 304 -15.63 -3.14 20.34
N LEU A 305 -14.84 -3.46 19.32
CA LEU A 305 -14.44 -2.52 18.27
C LEU A 305 -15.55 -2.44 17.22
N ALA A 306 -16.08 -1.23 17.03
CA ALA A 306 -17.04 -0.91 15.97
C ALA A 306 -16.36 -0.85 14.60
N MET A 307 -15.92 -2.01 14.13
CA MET A 307 -15.09 -2.17 12.95
C MET A 307 -15.83 -1.75 11.67
N ASN A 308 -17.12 -2.08 11.53
CA ASN A 308 -17.96 -1.63 10.41
C ASN A 308 -17.32 -1.83 9.01
N ALA A 309 -16.49 -2.87 8.85
CA ALA A 309 -15.82 -3.15 7.59
C ALA A 309 -16.83 -3.72 6.57
N GLU A 310 -16.70 -3.34 5.30
CA GLU A 310 -17.57 -3.80 4.23
C GLU A 310 -16.77 -4.52 3.14
N VAL A 311 -17.14 -5.76 2.84
CA VAL A 311 -16.54 -6.58 1.78
C VAL A 311 -17.61 -6.90 0.75
N TYR A 312 -17.54 -6.32 -0.44
CA TYR A 312 -18.64 -6.46 -1.42
C TYR A 312 -18.23 -6.43 -2.88
N ASN A 313 -19.04 -7.02 -3.77
CA ASN A 313 -18.78 -7.06 -5.21
C ASN A 313 -17.39 -7.63 -5.59
N ASN A 314 -16.77 -8.46 -4.75
CA ASN A 314 -15.50 -9.11 -5.07
C ASN A 314 -15.73 -10.50 -5.67
N LEU A 315 -14.76 -10.98 -6.44
CA LEU A 315 -14.58 -12.41 -6.67
C LEU A 315 -13.46 -12.89 -5.75
N ILE A 316 -13.77 -13.80 -4.83
CA ILE A 316 -12.81 -14.38 -3.88
C ILE A 316 -12.76 -15.88 -4.09
N ALA A 317 -11.60 -16.42 -4.44
CA ALA A 317 -11.50 -17.80 -4.87
C ALA A 317 -10.26 -18.55 -4.38
N ASN A 318 -10.36 -19.86 -4.20
CA ASN A 318 -9.21 -20.75 -3.97
C ASN A 318 -8.32 -20.35 -2.78
N CYS A 319 -8.88 -19.64 -1.80
CA CYS A 319 -8.21 -19.33 -0.54
C CYS A 319 -8.42 -20.46 0.48
N LEU A 320 -7.68 -20.45 1.59
CA LEU A 320 -7.95 -21.34 2.72
C LEU A 320 -9.34 -21.08 3.32
N ILE A 321 -9.66 -19.80 3.48
CA ILE A 321 -10.98 -19.27 3.88
C ILE A 321 -11.19 -18.04 3.00
N ASN A 322 -12.36 -17.89 2.35
CA ASN A 322 -12.59 -16.73 1.49
C ASN A 322 -12.83 -15.46 2.32
N VAL A 323 -13.68 -15.51 3.36
CA VAL A 323 -13.87 -14.39 4.29
C VAL A 323 -13.92 -14.85 5.75
N TRP A 324 -13.15 -14.19 6.63
CA TRP A 324 -13.11 -14.51 8.05
C TRP A 324 -13.39 -13.29 8.95
N PHE A 325 -14.38 -13.42 9.82
CA PHE A 325 -14.62 -12.53 10.96
C PHE A 325 -13.97 -13.16 12.20
N ALA A 326 -12.81 -12.65 12.62
CA ALA A 326 -12.04 -13.21 13.73
C ALA A 326 -12.01 -12.30 14.96
N GLY A 327 -13.19 -11.97 15.47
CA GLY A 327 -13.31 -11.48 16.83
C GLY A 327 -13.17 -12.61 17.85
N ALA A 328 -12.90 -12.24 19.10
CA ALA A 328 -13.01 -13.14 20.24
C ALA A 328 -13.63 -12.40 21.43
N SER A 329 -14.03 -13.12 22.49
CA SER A 329 -14.78 -12.54 23.62
C SER A 329 -14.10 -11.37 24.33
N ASP A 330 -12.76 -11.30 24.28
CA ASP A 330 -11.94 -10.24 24.84
C ASP A 330 -11.58 -9.13 23.83
N ARG A 331 -11.82 -9.35 22.54
CA ARG A 331 -11.47 -8.48 21.41
C ARG A 331 -12.52 -8.59 20.30
N GLN A 332 -13.73 -8.16 20.64
CA GLN A 332 -14.87 -8.34 19.75
C GLN A 332 -14.79 -7.33 18.59
N ILE A 333 -15.16 -7.77 17.38
CA ILE A 333 -15.46 -6.88 16.25
C ILE A 333 -16.97 -6.82 16.05
N THR A 334 -17.51 -5.68 15.61
CA THR A 334 -18.95 -5.50 15.35
C THR A 334 -19.21 -4.79 14.02
N GLY A 335 -20.42 -4.96 13.49
CA GLY A 335 -20.91 -4.16 12.37
C GLY A 335 -20.35 -4.50 10.98
N CYS A 336 -19.49 -5.52 10.86
CA CYS A 336 -18.91 -5.91 9.56
C CYS A 336 -19.95 -6.52 8.61
N LYS A 337 -19.84 -6.21 7.32
CA LYS A 337 -20.80 -6.61 6.28
C LYS A 337 -20.10 -7.30 5.12
N VAL A 338 -20.68 -8.38 4.63
CA VAL A 338 -20.19 -9.13 3.47
C VAL A 338 -21.35 -9.36 2.51
N TYR A 339 -21.34 -8.72 1.35
CA TYR A 339 -22.49 -8.77 0.44
C TYR A 339 -22.15 -8.69 -1.04
N ASN A 340 -23.00 -9.26 -1.91
CA ASN A 340 -22.83 -9.24 -3.37
C ASN A 340 -21.48 -9.79 -3.88
N ASN A 341 -20.79 -10.64 -3.12
CA ASN A 341 -19.54 -11.28 -3.57
C ASN A 341 -19.83 -12.58 -4.30
N THR A 342 -18.88 -13.00 -5.14
CA THR A 342 -18.79 -14.36 -5.67
C THR A 342 -17.65 -15.08 -4.95
N LEU A 343 -17.98 -16.07 -4.13
CA LEU A 343 -17.06 -16.86 -3.33
C LEU A 343 -16.94 -18.26 -3.93
N VAL A 344 -15.73 -18.68 -4.27
CA VAL A 344 -15.48 -19.92 -5.01
C VAL A 344 -14.41 -20.76 -4.31
N GLU A 345 -14.77 -21.96 -3.88
CA GLU A 345 -13.87 -23.02 -3.40
C GLU A 345 -12.83 -22.57 -2.34
N ALA A 346 -13.19 -22.70 -1.06
CA ALA A 346 -12.24 -22.66 0.05
C ALA A 346 -11.66 -24.06 0.37
N TYR A 347 -10.37 -24.14 0.75
CA TYR A 347 -9.61 -25.42 0.78
C TYR A 347 -9.08 -25.90 2.13
N TYR A 348 -9.48 -25.33 3.27
CA TYR A 348 -8.94 -25.78 4.56
C TYR A 348 -9.46 -27.19 4.98
N GLU A 349 -8.59 -28.20 4.92
CA GLU A 349 -8.89 -29.65 4.95
C GLU A 349 -9.65 -30.19 6.17
N GLN A 350 -9.70 -29.47 7.31
CA GLN A 350 -10.29 -30.05 8.51
C GLN A 350 -11.63 -29.46 8.95
N TYR A 351 -11.98 -28.20 8.65
CA TYR A 351 -13.17 -27.61 9.30
C TYR A 351 -13.95 -26.44 8.66
N TYR A 352 -13.57 -25.76 7.55
CA TYR A 352 -14.26 -24.48 7.23
C TYR A 352 -14.55 -24.13 5.76
N ARG A 353 -15.53 -23.22 5.72
CA ARG A 353 -16.49 -22.84 4.69
C ARG A 353 -16.07 -21.49 4.08
N ASP A 354 -16.62 -21.12 2.93
CA ASP A 354 -16.32 -19.84 2.25
C ASP A 354 -16.38 -18.61 3.18
N VAL A 355 -17.27 -18.60 4.16
CA VAL A 355 -17.36 -17.55 5.18
C VAL A 355 -17.37 -18.15 6.58
N THR A 356 -16.52 -17.60 7.46
CA THR A 356 -16.39 -18.04 8.85
C THR A 356 -16.57 -16.87 9.81
N VAL A 357 -17.40 -17.07 10.84
CA VAL A 357 -17.54 -16.14 11.97
C VAL A 357 -17.05 -16.83 13.25
N GLN A 358 -15.91 -16.36 13.76
CA GLN A 358 -15.28 -16.93 14.95
C GLN A 358 -16.14 -16.69 16.20
N SER A 359 -16.21 -17.69 17.07
CA SER A 359 -16.89 -17.59 18.36
C SER A 359 -16.36 -16.42 19.20
N GLY A 360 -17.28 -15.61 19.72
CA GLY A 360 -16.94 -14.39 20.46
C GLY A 360 -16.74 -13.16 19.60
N SER A 361 -16.84 -13.27 18.26
CA SER A 361 -17.11 -12.10 17.42
C SER A 361 -18.38 -11.40 17.91
N GLY A 362 -18.39 -10.08 17.87
CA GLY A 362 -19.51 -9.29 18.37
C GLY A 362 -20.75 -9.42 17.49
N SER A 363 -21.72 -8.53 17.68
CA SER A 363 -22.99 -8.54 16.95
C SER A 363 -23.04 -7.53 15.80
N GLY A 364 -24.16 -7.53 15.07
CA GLY A 364 -24.42 -6.56 14.00
C GLY A 364 -23.73 -6.88 12.68
N HIS A 365 -23.26 -8.12 12.49
CA HIS A 365 -22.69 -8.56 11.23
C HIS A 365 -23.80 -8.86 10.21
N GLU A 366 -23.57 -8.52 8.94
CA GLU A 366 -24.51 -8.78 7.85
C GLU A 366 -23.87 -9.64 6.76
N PHE A 367 -24.58 -10.67 6.30
CA PHE A 367 -24.18 -11.51 5.17
C PHE A 367 -25.34 -11.63 4.17
N LYS A 368 -25.25 -10.99 2.99
CA LYS A 368 -26.40 -10.85 2.08
C LYS A 368 -26.02 -10.96 0.60
N ASN A 369 -26.86 -11.59 -0.21
CA ASN A 369 -26.74 -11.61 -1.68
C ASN A 369 -25.38 -12.11 -2.24
N ASN A 370 -24.66 -12.94 -1.50
CA ASN A 370 -23.42 -13.54 -2.01
C ASN A 370 -23.74 -14.82 -2.81
N ILE A 371 -22.97 -15.06 -3.87
CA ILE A 371 -22.96 -16.32 -4.61
C ILE A 371 -21.84 -17.16 -4.02
N ILE A 372 -22.16 -18.36 -3.53
CA ILE A 372 -21.16 -19.31 -3.02
C ILE A 372 -21.16 -20.55 -3.90
N LYS A 373 -19.97 -20.94 -4.36
CA LYS A 373 -19.73 -22.19 -5.06
C LYS A 373 -18.65 -22.98 -4.32
N SER A 374 -19.06 -24.09 -3.69
CA SER A 374 -18.15 -25.03 -3.02
C SER A 374 -18.47 -26.45 -3.48
N ASP A 375 -17.45 -27.24 -3.81
CA ASP A 375 -17.56 -28.67 -4.16
C ASP A 375 -17.25 -29.58 -2.96
N ASN A 376 -17.01 -29.01 -1.76
CA ASN A 376 -16.80 -29.75 -0.52
C ASN A 376 -18.14 -30.21 0.08
N ALA A 377 -18.30 -31.52 0.27
CA ALA A 377 -19.54 -32.22 0.66
C ALA A 377 -20.12 -31.91 2.07
N ALA A 378 -19.73 -30.80 2.69
CA ALA A 378 -20.30 -30.29 3.93
C ALA A 378 -21.16 -29.06 3.63
N ASP A 379 -22.33 -29.27 3.02
CA ASP A 379 -23.33 -28.26 2.61
C ASP A 379 -23.91 -27.45 3.80
N GLU A 380 -23.15 -26.54 4.41
CA GLU A 380 -23.74 -25.43 5.17
C GLU A 380 -22.99 -24.12 4.84
N ILE A 381 -23.77 -23.07 4.63
CA ILE A 381 -23.36 -21.79 4.05
C ILE A 381 -22.62 -20.90 5.07
N CYS A 382 -22.75 -21.20 6.37
CA CYS A 382 -22.16 -20.43 7.45
C CYS A 382 -22.16 -21.28 8.74
N HIS A 383 -21.03 -21.40 9.44
CA HIS A 383 -21.04 -21.83 10.84
C HIS A 383 -20.91 -20.58 11.71
N SER A 384 -22.02 -20.09 12.26
CA SER A 384 -21.99 -19.21 13.44
C SER A 384 -21.81 -20.10 14.67
N TYR A 385 -20.70 -20.01 15.40
CA TYR A 385 -20.58 -20.72 16.69
C TYR A 385 -21.42 -20.07 17.82
N SER A 386 -22.10 -18.96 17.54
CA SER A 386 -23.15 -18.38 18.37
C SER A 386 -24.00 -17.50 17.47
N GLY A 387 -25.29 -17.80 17.36
CA GLY A 387 -26.20 -17.18 16.41
C GLY A 387 -26.18 -15.65 16.44
N ILE A 388 -26.16 -15.06 15.24
CA ILE A 388 -26.70 -13.78 14.75
C ILE A 388 -25.97 -13.57 13.41
N VAL A 389 -26.41 -14.29 12.40
CA VAL A 389 -26.30 -13.83 11.01
C VAL A 389 -27.75 -13.82 10.55
N ASP A 390 -28.35 -12.63 10.47
CA ASP A 390 -29.66 -12.49 9.85
C ASP A 390 -29.46 -12.78 8.35
N MET A 391 -29.74 -14.03 7.99
CA MET A 391 -29.82 -14.49 6.61
C MET A 391 -31.22 -14.14 6.09
N ASP A 392 -31.41 -12.88 5.70
CA ASP A 392 -32.58 -12.44 4.92
C ASP A 392 -32.33 -12.61 3.41
#